data_AF-A0AA35TW75-F1
#
_entry.id   AF-A0AA35TW75-F1
#
_cell.length_a   1.000
_cell.length_b   1.000
_cell.length_c   1.000
_cell.angle_alpha   90.00
_cell.angle_beta   90.00
_cell.angle_gamma   90.00
#
_symmetry.space_group_name_H-M   'P 1'
#
loop_
_entity.id
_entity.type
_entity.pdbx_description
1 polymer ?
#
loop_
_entity_poly.entity_id
_entity_poly.type
_entity_poly.pdbx_seq_one_letter_code
_entity_poly.pdbx_strand_id
1 'polypeptide(L)' 'MFEAAGFAGSEESGWTDEMLDSVLLAGDEETVALKIREMFEWGADEVLASIVTVGDSEESRMRTMRLLAEA' A
#
# COMPACT_ATOMS: atom_id res chain seq x y z
N MET A 1 -6.50 12.20 -10.45
CA MET A 1 -5.31 11.81 -9.65
C MET A 1 -4.61 10.63 -10.30
N PHE A 2 -5.29 9.49 -10.51
CA PHE A 2 -4.70 8.30 -11.15
C PHE A 2 -4.39 8.46 -12.65
N GLU A 3 -5.27 9.10 -13.43
CA GLU A 3 -4.95 9.42 -14.84
C GLU A 3 -3.71 10.33 -14.94
N ALA A 4 -3.59 11.33 -14.06
CA ALA A 4 -2.41 12.20 -13.97
C ALA A 4 -1.14 11.46 -13.52
N ALA A 5 -1.29 10.31 -12.85
CA ALA A 5 -0.20 9.41 -12.46
C ALA A 5 0.14 8.38 -13.56
N GLY A 6 -0.52 8.44 -14.72
CA GLY A 6 -0.27 7.56 -15.87
C GLY A 6 -1.24 6.39 -16.02
N PHE A 7 -2.22 6.24 -15.13
CA PHE A 7 -3.21 5.15 -15.19
C PHE A 7 -4.42 5.56 -16.02
N ALA A 8 -4.34 5.39 -17.34
CA ALA A 8 -5.43 5.69 -18.26
C ALA A 8 -6.64 4.77 -18.02
N GLY A 9 -7.86 5.32 -18.05
CA GLY A 9 -9.10 4.56 -17.93
C GLY A 9 -9.57 4.25 -16.49
N SER A 10 -8.85 4.73 -15.47
CA SER A 10 -9.14 4.45 -14.04
C SER A 10 -10.56 4.86 -13.60
N GLU A 11 -11.17 5.86 -14.24
CA GLU A 11 -12.53 6.32 -13.90
C GLU A 11 -13.63 5.37 -14.40
N GLU A 12 -13.39 4.62 -15.48
CA GLU A 12 -14.37 3.72 -16.10
C GLU A 12 -14.23 2.27 -15.60
N SER A 13 -12.99 1.80 -15.39
CA SER A 13 -12.70 0.44 -14.94
C SER A 13 -12.69 0.27 -13.42
N GLY A 14 -12.62 1.38 -12.67
CA GLY A 14 -12.23 1.36 -11.28
C GLY A 14 -10.75 0.98 -11.12
N TRP A 15 -10.42 0.33 -9.99
CA TRP A 15 -9.07 -0.11 -9.67
C TRP A 15 -8.62 -1.25 -10.58
N THR A 16 -7.58 -1.02 -11.38
CA THR A 16 -6.91 -2.08 -12.16
C THR A 16 -5.85 -2.78 -11.32
N ASP A 17 -5.46 -4.00 -11.72
CA ASP A 17 -4.38 -4.73 -11.05
C ASP A 17 -3.07 -3.93 -11.05
N GLU A 18 -2.75 -3.26 -12.17
CA GLU A 18 -1.58 -2.40 -12.29
C GLU A 18 -1.62 -1.22 -11.30
N MET A 19 -2.80 -0.63 -11.08
CA MET A 19 -2.98 0.42 -10.09
C MET A 19 -2.77 -0.13 -8.67
N LEU A 20 -3.34 -1.29 -8.37
CA LEU A 20 -3.17 -1.94 -7.06
C LEU A 20 -1.70 -2.27 -6.80
N ASP A 21 -1.00 -2.84 -7.78
CA ASP A 21 0.42 -3.16 -7.65
C ASP A 21 1.28 -1.92 -7.39
N SER A 22 0.86 -0.77 -7.94
CA SER A 22 1.60 0.49 -7.85
C SER A 22 1.33 1.29 -6.58
N VAL A 23 0.12 1.21 -6.00
CA VAL A 23 -0.27 2.10 -4.88
C VAL A 23 -0.76 1.36 -3.64
N LEU A 24 -1.02 0.06 -3.72
CA LEU A 24 -1.44 -0.76 -2.57
C LEU A 24 -0.27 -1.62 -2.08
N LEU A 25 0.08 -1.41 -0.81
CA LEU A 25 0.96 -2.31 -0.07
C LEU A 25 0.10 -3.40 0.58
N ALA A 26 0.04 -4.58 -0.05
CA ALA A 26 -0.70 -5.73 0.45
C ALA A 26 0.09 -7.03 0.27
N GLY A 27 -0.16 -7.98 1.17
CA GLY A 27 0.56 -9.26 1.23
C GLY A 27 0.70 -9.73 2.67
N ASP A 28 1.65 -10.62 2.90
CA ASP A 28 2.16 -10.90 4.24
C ASP A 28 3.08 -9.78 4.75
N GLU A 29 3.49 -9.90 6.01
CA GLU A 29 4.37 -8.96 6.69
C GLU A 29 5.70 -8.75 5.97
N GLU A 30 6.30 -9.84 5.47
CA GLU A 30 7.60 -9.76 4.79
C GLU A 30 7.49 -8.98 3.48
N THR A 31 6.45 -9.26 2.70
CA THR A 31 6.17 -8.58 1.43
C THR A 31 5.95 -7.08 1.65
N VAL A 32 5.13 -6.72 2.63
CA VAL A 32 4.82 -5.31 2.90
C VAL A 32 6.04 -4.58 3.47
N ALA A 33 6.81 -5.19 4.39
CA ALA A 33 8.04 -4.60 4.91
C ALA A 33 9.09 -4.38 3.81
N LEU A 34 9.24 -5.33 2.88
CA LEU A 34 10.14 -5.16 1.74
C LEU A 34 9.74 -3.95 0.88
N LYS A 35 8.46 -3.83 0.50
CA LYS A 35 7.99 -2.70 -0.30
C LYS A 35 8.16 -1.34 0.40
N ILE A 36 7.98 -1.28 1.72
CA ILE A 36 8.24 -0.06 2.49
C ILE A 36 9.72 0.31 2.41
N ARG A 37 10.63 -0.66 2.59
CA ARG A 37 12.08 -0.40 2.45
C ARG A 37 12.45 0.06 1.04
N GLU A 38 11.90 -0.55 0.01
CA GLU A 38 12.12 -0.14 -1.38
C GLU A 38 11.74 1.33 -1.62
N MET A 39 10.65 1.83 -1.00
CA MET A 39 10.28 3.24 -1.09
C MET A 39 11.35 4.17 -0.50
N PHE A 40 11.92 3.82 0.64
CA PHE A 40 13.03 4.58 1.24
C PHE A 40 14.31 4.46 0.41
N GLU A 41 14.61 3.29 -0.16
CA GLU A 41 15.74 3.10 -1.07
C GLU A 41 15.61 3.92 -2.36
N TRP A 42 14.38 4.14 -2.84
CA TRP A 42 14.10 5.04 -3.97
C TRP A 42 14.23 6.52 -3.61
N GLY A 43 14.39 6.85 -2.32
CA GLY A 43 14.64 8.21 -1.83
C GLY A 43 13.42 8.90 -1.21
N ALA A 44 12.38 8.16 -0.80
CA ALA A 44 11.35 8.73 0.05
C ALA A 44 11.93 9.10 1.42
N ASP A 45 11.65 10.32 1.91
CA ASP A 45 12.03 10.72 3.28
C ASP A 45 10.97 10.30 4.32
N GLU A 46 9.70 10.21 3.91
CA GLU A 46 8.55 9.87 4.77
C GLU A 46 7.49 9.10 3.97
N VAL A 47 6.80 8.16 4.65
CA VAL A 47 5.67 7.40 4.09
C VAL A 47 4.41 7.67 4.90
N LEU A 48 3.39 8.25 4.26
CA LEU A 48 2.06 8.41 4.82
C LEU A 48 1.16 7.27 4.35
N ALA A 49 0.79 6.37 5.26
CA ALA A 49 -0.03 5.20 4.96
C ALA A 49 -1.43 5.29 5.58
N SER A 50 -2.43 4.79 4.86
CA SER A 50 -3.78 4.55 5.37
C SER A 50 -4.05 3.05 5.42
N ILE A 51 -4.44 2.53 6.58
CA ILE A 51 -4.70 1.10 6.74
C ILE A 51 -6.08 0.75 6.19
N VAL A 52 -6.11 -0.18 5.25
CA VAL A 52 -7.34 -0.86 4.79
C VAL A 52 -7.44 -2.19 5.50
N THR A 53 -8.53 -2.42 6.23
CA THR A 53 -8.72 -3.63 7.04
C THR A 53 -9.47 -4.72 6.27
N VAL A 54 -9.24 -5.98 6.65
CA VAL A 54 -9.97 -7.15 6.13
C VAL A 54 -10.36 -8.08 7.27
N GLY A 55 -11.56 -8.66 7.21
CA GLY A 55 -12.06 -9.54 8.27
C GLY A 55 -12.34 -8.78 9.57
N ASP A 56 -11.81 -9.28 10.69
CA ASP A 56 -11.87 -8.55 11.97
C ASP A 56 -11.05 -7.27 11.86
N SER A 57 -11.75 -6.14 11.90
CA SER A 57 -11.13 -4.85 11.61
C SER A 57 -10.14 -4.41 12.69
N GLU A 58 -10.35 -4.78 13.95
CA GLU A 58 -9.45 -4.37 15.02
C GLU A 58 -8.19 -5.24 15.03
N GLU A 59 -8.34 -6.57 14.86
CA GLU A 59 -7.20 -7.47 14.72
C GLU A 59 -6.35 -7.11 13.50
N SER A 60 -7.00 -6.91 12.34
CA SER A 60 -6.34 -6.52 11.09
C SER A 60 -5.59 -5.21 11.26
N ARG A 61 -6.22 -4.18 11.85
CA ARG A 61 -5.58 -2.88 12.10
C ARG A 61 -4.40 -2.99 13.05
N MET A 62 -4.54 -3.71 14.15
CA MET A 62 -3.47 -3.90 15.13
C MET A 62 -2.28 -4.67 14.57
N ARG A 63 -2.54 -5.72 13.77
CA ARG A 63 -1.50 -6.48 13.06
C ARG A 63 -0.73 -5.57 12.10
N THR A 64 -1.42 -4.79 11.28
CA THR A 64 -0.78 -3.85 10.34
C THR A 64 0.00 -2.75 11.08
N MET A 65 -0.55 -2.19 12.17
CA MET A 65 0.16 -1.18 12.97
C MET A 65 1.46 -1.71 13.58
N ARG A 66 1.49 -2.97 14.05
CA ARG A 66 2.72 -3.59 14.56
C ARG A 66 3.76 -3.75 13.46
N LEU A 67 3.35 -4.25 12.30
CA LEU A 67 4.21 -4.35 11.12
C LEU A 67 4.83 -2.99 10.77
N LEU A 68 4.03 -1.92 10.69
CA LEU A 68 4.53 -0.58 10.36
C LEU A 68 5.50 -0.01 11.42
N ALA A 69 5.41 -0.44 12.67
CA ALA A 69 6.33 -0.02 13.73
C ALA A 69 7.69 -0.73 13.67
N GLU A 70 7.77 -1.85 12.96
CA GLU A 70 8.97 -2.71 12.84
C GLU A 70 9.64 -2.62 11.47
N ALA A 71 8.93 -2.10 10.46
CA ALA A 71 9.35 -2.03 9.06
C ALA A 71 10.48 -1.03 8.79
#